data_AF-A0A1Y5KDZ6-F1
#
_entry.id   AF-A0A1Y5KDZ6-F1
#
_cell.length_a   1.000
_cell.length_b   1.000
_cell.length_c   1.000
_cell.angle_alpha   90.00
_cell.angle_beta   90.00
_cell.angle_gamma   90.00
#
_symmetry.space_group_name_H-M   'P 1'
#
loop_
_entity.id
_entity.type
_entity.pdbx_description
1 polymer ?
#
loop_
_entity_poly.entity_id
_entity_poly.type
_entity_poly.pdbx_seq_one_letter_code
_entity_poly.pdbx_strand_id
1 'polypeptide(L)'
;MRLFQFALLCLALFVQYRLWFGHNGVQDYSRLKSAVTSHQDTNANLIKRNKVLKADIEDLKLGQEGVEERARNELGMIKPGETFIRVLPGQQLNEK
;
A
#
# COMPACT_ATOMS: atom_id res chain seq x y z
N MET A 1 30.09 49.81 -32.65
CA MET A 1 29.17 48.86 -33.31
C MET A 1 29.57 47.39 -33.09
N ARG A 2 30.78 46.95 -33.47
CA ARG A 2 31.20 45.53 -33.32
C ARG A 2 31.37 45.05 -31.87
N LEU A 3 31.80 45.91 -30.95
CA LEU A 3 32.03 45.57 -29.54
C LEU A 3 30.73 45.15 -28.81
N PHE A 4 29.61 45.77 -29.17
CA PHE A 4 28.30 45.44 -28.63
C PHE A 4 27.84 44.04 -29.06
N GLN A 5 28.12 43.65 -30.31
CA GLN A 5 27.83 42.29 -30.79
C GLN A 5 28.65 41.23 -30.03
N PHE A 6 29.92 41.48 -29.75
CA PHE A 6 30.74 40.55 -28.95
C PHE A 6 30.26 40.46 -27.50
N ALA A 7 29.87 41.57 -26.88
CA ALA A 7 29.29 41.57 -25.54
C ALA A 7 27.98 40.75 -25.50
N LEU A 8 27.10 40.95 -26.49
CA LEU A 8 25.84 40.20 -26.59
C LEU A 8 26.09 38.70 -26.81
N LEU A 9 27.11 38.35 -27.60
CA LEU A 9 27.49 36.97 -27.90
C LEU A 9 28.09 36.29 -26.67
N CYS A 10 28.95 36.97 -25.91
CA CYS A 10 29.45 36.48 -24.63
C CYS A 10 28.32 36.26 -23.62
N LEU A 11 27.37 37.20 -23.52
CA LEU A 11 26.21 37.05 -22.64
C LEU A 11 25.34 35.84 -23.05
N ALA A 12 25.10 35.68 -24.36
CA ALA A 12 24.34 34.55 -24.89
C ALA A 12 25.03 33.22 -24.57
N LEU A 13 26.34 33.11 -24.79
CA LEU A 13 27.11 31.91 -24.46
C LEU A 13 27.13 31.61 -22.96
N PHE A 14 27.22 32.64 -22.11
CA PHE A 14 27.16 32.49 -20.66
C PHE A 14 25.81 31.92 -20.20
N VAL A 15 24.70 32.41 -20.77
CA VAL A 15 23.36 31.91 -20.48
C VAL A 15 23.19 30.47 -20.98
N GLN A 16 23.66 30.17 -22.20
CA GLN A 16 23.63 28.81 -22.76
C GLN A 16 24.42 27.82 -21.89
N TYR A 17 25.64 28.20 -21.48
CA TYR A 17 26.47 27.39 -20.60
C TYR A 17 25.79 27.14 -19.24
N ARG A 18 25.21 28.18 -18.64
CA ARG A 18 24.50 28.06 -17.36
C ARG A 18 23.20 27.25 -17.47
N LEU A 19 22.56 27.21 -18.62
CA LEU A 19 21.34 26.43 -18.84
C LEU A 19 21.65 24.93 -19.02
N TRP A 20 22.79 24.61 -19.63
CA TRP A 20 23.23 23.22 -19.83
C TRP A 20 23.94 22.64 -18.59
N PHE A 21 24.80 23.41 -17.92
CA PHE A 21 25.65 22.95 -16.81
C PHE A 21 25.28 23.55 -15.43
N GLY A 22 24.28 24.42 -15.35
CA GLY A 22 23.85 25.00 -14.08
C GLY A 22 23.11 23.97 -13.22
N HIS A 23 23.11 24.21 -11.91
CA HIS A 23 22.49 23.41 -10.84
C HIS A 23 20.95 23.19 -10.98
N ASN A 24 20.34 23.69 -12.07
CA ASN A 24 18.93 23.53 -12.45
C ASN A 24 18.79 23.09 -13.93
N GLY A 25 19.85 22.59 -14.55
CA GLY A 25 19.90 22.18 -15.95
C GLY A 25 19.18 20.85 -16.21
N VAL A 26 18.98 20.54 -17.50
CA VAL A 26 18.27 19.35 -18.01
C VAL A 26 18.79 18.03 -17.42
N GLN A 27 20.07 17.99 -17.03
CA GLN A 27 20.73 16.81 -16.49
C GLN A 27 20.26 16.45 -15.07
N ASP A 28 20.06 17.43 -14.19
CA ASP A 28 19.54 17.17 -12.84
C ASP A 28 18.04 16.85 -12.86
N TYR A 29 17.28 17.47 -13.77
CA TYR A 29 15.88 17.11 -13.98
C TYR A 29 15.75 15.67 -14.48
N SER A 30 16.61 15.22 -15.39
CA SER A 30 16.61 13.83 -15.87
C SER A 30 17.02 12.84 -14.76
N ARG A 31 18.00 13.19 -13.92
CA ARG A 31 18.43 12.34 -12.80
C ARG A 31 17.33 12.22 -11.74
N LEU A 32 16.72 13.33 -11.34
CA LEU A 32 15.66 13.34 -10.34
C LEU A 32 14.40 12.63 -10.86
N LYS A 33 14.05 12.82 -12.14
CA LYS A 33 12.96 12.09 -12.78
C LYS A 33 13.22 10.57 -12.79
N SER A 34 14.45 10.15 -13.11
CA SER A 34 14.81 8.72 -13.10
C SER A 34 14.74 8.09 -11.71
N ALA A 35 15.13 8.83 -10.66
CA ALA A 35 15.00 8.37 -9.28
C ALA A 35 13.53 8.22 -8.87
N VAL A 36 12.69 9.20 -9.20
CA VAL A 36 11.25 9.16 -8.92
C VAL A 36 10.57 7.97 -9.62
N THR A 37 10.92 7.70 -10.89
CA THR A 37 10.39 6.55 -11.62
C THR A 37 10.79 5.22 -10.96
N SER A 38 12.04 5.06 -10.54
CA SER A 38 12.50 3.85 -9.84
C SER A 38 11.76 3.62 -8.51
N HIS A 39 11.45 4.70 -7.78
CA HIS A 39 10.70 4.61 -6.53
C HIS A 39 9.21 4.28 -6.78
N GLN A 40 8.61 4.80 -7.85
CA GLN A 40 7.23 4.47 -8.22
C GLN A 40 7.07 2.99 -8.60
N ASP A 41 8.01 2.42 -9.37
CA ASP A 41 7.95 1.00 -9.76
C ASP A 41 8.08 0.07 -8.56
N THR A 42 8.98 0.41 -7.63
CA THR A 42 9.15 -0.35 -6.38
C THR A 42 7.88 -0.28 -5.53
N ASN A 43 7.28 0.90 -5.40
CA ASN A 43 6.06 1.09 -4.61
C ASN A 43 4.86 0.35 -5.25
N ALA A 44 4.72 0.39 -6.58
CA ALA A 44 3.67 -0.34 -7.28
C ALA A 44 3.75 -1.85 -7.03
N ASN A 45 4.97 -2.42 -7.00
CA ASN A 45 5.17 -3.83 -6.67
C ASN A 45 4.83 -4.16 -5.22
N LEU A 46 5.19 -3.29 -4.28
CA LEU A 46 4.83 -3.46 -2.86
C LEU A 46 3.32 -3.38 -2.64
N ILE A 47 2.62 -2.44 -3.27
CA ILE A 47 1.16 -2.31 -3.20
C ILE A 47 0.47 -3.57 -3.72
N LYS A 48 0.92 -4.12 -4.87
CA LYS A 48 0.38 -5.37 -5.42
C LYS A 48 0.53 -6.54 -4.44
N ARG A 49 1.72 -6.73 -3.88
CA ARG A 49 1.98 -7.79 -2.89
C ARG A 49 1.13 -7.61 -1.64
N ASN A 50 1.04 -6.39 -1.12
CA ASN A 50 0.25 -6.09 0.07
C ASN A 50 -1.24 -6.38 -0.16
N LYS A 51 -1.76 -6.12 -1.36
CA LYS A 51 -3.14 -6.46 -1.73
C LYS A 51 -3.39 -7.98 -1.71
N VAL A 52 -2.46 -8.77 -2.26
CA VAL A 52 -2.58 -10.25 -2.23
C VAL A 52 -2.51 -10.76 -0.79
N LEU A 53 -1.50 -10.34 -0.03
CA LEU A 53 -1.35 -10.72 1.38
C LEU A 53 -2.57 -10.37 2.24
N LYS A 54 -3.20 -9.21 2.00
CA LYS A 54 -4.42 -8.84 2.71
C LYS A 54 -5.59 -9.76 2.36
N ALA A 55 -5.76 -10.08 1.08
CA ALA A 55 -6.78 -11.01 0.64
C ALA A 55 -6.56 -12.41 1.24
N ASP A 56 -5.31 -12.89 1.27
CA ASP A 56 -4.97 -14.17 1.88
C ASP A 56 -5.27 -14.17 3.40
N ILE A 57 -4.93 -13.09 4.11
CA ILE A 57 -5.24 -12.96 5.55
C ILE A 57 -6.76 -12.95 5.78
N GLU A 58 -7.51 -12.28 4.93
CA GLU A 58 -8.97 -12.22 5.02
C GLU A 58 -9.60 -13.60 4.76
N ASP A 59 -9.12 -14.33 3.74
CA ASP A 59 -9.54 -15.69 3.45
C ASP A 59 -9.18 -16.67 4.58
N LEU A 60 -7.97 -16.58 5.13
CA LEU A 60 -7.53 -17.37 6.28
C LEU A 60 -8.38 -17.11 7.52
N LYS A 61 -8.78 -15.86 7.77
CA LYS A 61 -9.66 -15.50 8.89
C LYS A 61 -11.06 -16.02 8.69
N LEU A 62 -11.66 -15.78 7.52
CA LEU A 62 -13.00 -16.27 7.19
C LEU A 62 -13.06 -17.81 7.22
N GLY A 63 -12.02 -18.48 6.72
CA GLY A 63 -11.89 -19.93 6.77
C GLY A 63 -11.74 -20.46 8.20
N GLN A 64 -10.93 -19.84 9.05
CA GLN A 64 -10.78 -20.27 10.45
C GLN A 64 -12.03 -19.98 11.29
N GLU A 65 -12.62 -18.80 11.15
CA GLU A 65 -13.87 -18.44 11.84
C GLU A 65 -15.02 -19.35 11.39
N GLY A 66 -15.13 -19.64 10.09
CA GLY A 66 -16.14 -20.56 9.56
C GLY A 66 -15.96 -22.01 10.03
N VAL A 67 -14.71 -22.46 10.22
CA VAL A 67 -14.42 -23.80 10.77
C VAL A 67 -14.68 -23.85 12.27
N GLU A 68 -14.34 -22.82 13.04
CA GLU A 68 -14.61 -22.76 14.47
C GLU A 68 -16.12 -22.65 14.76
N GLU A 69 -16.86 -21.82 14.01
CA GLU A 69 -18.32 -21.76 14.12
C GLU A 69 -18.96 -23.12 13.81
N ARG A 70 -18.53 -23.79 12.73
CA ARG A 70 -19.03 -25.12 12.39
C ARG A 70 -18.70 -26.15 13.47
N ALA A 71 -17.47 -26.16 13.99
CA ALA A 71 -17.08 -27.08 15.06
C ALA A 71 -17.88 -26.85 16.36
N ARG A 72 -18.14 -25.60 16.73
CA ARG A 72 -18.91 -25.25 17.93
C ARG A 72 -20.41 -25.52 17.75
N ASN A 73 -20.99 -25.15 16.62
CA ASN A 73 -22.44 -25.23 16.38
C ASN A 73 -22.91 -26.61 15.91
N GLU A 74 -22.16 -27.28 15.02
CA GLU A 74 -22.58 -28.57 14.44
C GLU A 74 -22.01 -29.76 15.23
N LEU A 75 -20.75 -29.68 15.67
CA LEU A 75 -20.07 -30.79 16.34
C LEU A 75 -20.06 -30.68 17.88
N GLY A 76 -20.54 -29.56 18.44
CA GLY A 76 -20.54 -29.33 19.88
C GLY A 76 -19.14 -29.38 20.50
N MET A 77 -18.10 -29.05 19.73
CA MET A 77 -16.72 -29.04 20.22
C MET A 77 -16.52 -27.91 21.24
N ILE A 78 -15.96 -28.27 22.40
CA ILE A 78 -15.65 -27.34 23.50
C ILE A 78 -14.14 -27.41 23.75
N LYS A 79 -13.47 -26.25 23.90
CA LYS A 79 -12.02 -26.24 24.20
C LYS A 79 -11.78 -26.73 25.66
N PRO A 80 -10.64 -27.37 25.95
CA PRO A 80 -10.30 -27.77 27.32
C PRO A 80 -10.23 -26.53 28.22
N GLY A 81 -11.08 -26.49 29.25
CA GLY A 81 -11.20 -25.35 30.19
C GLY A 81 -12.28 -24.32 29.87
N GLU A 82 -13.07 -24.48 28.80
CA GLU A 82 -14.26 -23.66 28.54
C GLU A 82 -15.50 -24.21 29.27
N THR A 83 -16.30 -23.31 29.87
CA THR A 83 -17.61 -23.64 30.46
C THR A 83 -18.72 -23.34 29.44
N PHE A 84 -19.33 -24.38 28.88
CA PHE A 84 -20.43 -24.23 27.92
C PHE A 84 -21.78 -24.11 28.65
N ILE A 85 -22.46 -22.97 28.47
CA ILE A 85 -23.79 -22.71 29.06
C ILE A 85 -24.83 -22.72 27.94
N ARG A 86 -25.70 -23.73 27.93
CA ARG A 86 -26.85 -23.78 27.02
C ARG A 86 -28.10 -23.30 27.73
N VAL A 87 -28.58 -22.12 27.35
CA VAL A 87 -29.84 -21.58 27.87
C VAL A 87 -31.00 -22.31 27.18
N LEU A 88 -31.70 -23.16 27.91
CA LEU A 88 -32.93 -23.78 27.43
C LEU A 88 -34.10 -22.81 27.71
N PRO A 89 -35.03 -22.61 26.76
CA PRO A 89 -36.22 -21.82 27.03
C PRO A 89 -36.99 -22.50 28.17
N GLY A 90 -37.30 -21.73 29.21
CA GLY A 90 -38.02 -22.22 30.38
C GLY A 90 -39.32 -22.90 29.93
N GLN A 91 -39.54 -24.12 30.40
CA GLN A 91 -40.82 -24.81 30.22
C GLN A 91 -41.93 -23.89 30.70
N GLN A 92 -42.72 -23.36 29.76
CA GLN A 92 -43.99 -22.76 30.11
C GLN A 92 -44.85 -23.88 30.67
N LEU A 93 -44.96 -23.94 31.99
CA LEU A 93 -45.94 -24.75 32.69
C LEU A 93 -47.32 -24.29 32.21
N ASN A 94 -47.87 -25.02 31.25
CA ASN A 94 -49.30 -24.97 30.93
C ASN A 94 -50.04 -25.56 32.14
N GLU A 95 -50.47 -24.69 33.04
CA GLU A 95 -51.53 -25.02 33.99
C GLU A 95 -52.84 -25.23 33.22
N LYS A 96 -53.44 -26.40 33.45
CA LYS A 96 -54.77 -26.79 32.94
C LYS A 96 -55.88 -26.06 33.67
#